data_AF-A0A3N1LJ30-F1
#
_entry.id   AF-A0A3N1LJ30-F1
#
_cell.length_a   1.000
_cell.length_b   1.000
_cell.length_c   1.000
_cell.angle_alpha   90.00
_cell.angle_beta   90.00
_cell.angle_gamma   90.00
#
_symmetry.space_group_name_H-M   'P 1'
#
loop_
_entity.id
_entity.type
_entity.pdbx_description
1 polymer ?
#
loop_
_entity_poly.entity_id
_entity_poly.type
_entity_poly.pdbx_seq_one_letter_code
_entity_poly.pdbx_strand_id
1 'polypeptide(L)'
;MGSFSIWHWLIVLAVILIIFGAGKLPRVMGDVAKGIKNFKQGMKDEDKPDEITHPEPVASRPINPAPANATAESTQPGAAQKVS
;
A
#
# COMPACT_ATOMS: atom_id res chain seq x y z
N MET A 1 -18.92 40.08 -15.62
CA MET A 1 -17.84 39.66 -16.53
C MET A 1 -17.46 38.24 -16.15
N GLY A 2 -18.14 37.26 -16.75
CA GLY A 2 -18.04 35.83 -16.40
C GLY A 2 -16.73 35.26 -16.91
N SER A 3 -15.69 35.44 -16.08
CA SER A 3 -14.36 34.85 -16.20
C SER A 3 -14.47 33.38 -16.61
N PHE A 4 -14.23 33.13 -17.91
CA PHE A 4 -13.87 31.85 -18.49
C PHE A 4 -14.68 30.67 -17.94
N SER A 5 -15.96 30.64 -18.37
CA SER A 5 -16.92 29.54 -18.32
C SER A 5 -16.24 28.20 -18.03
N ILE A 6 -16.63 27.54 -16.95
CA ILE A 6 -16.15 26.22 -16.48
C ILE A 6 -15.86 25.21 -17.61
N TRP A 7 -16.58 25.33 -18.73
CA TRP A 7 -16.31 24.65 -20.00
C TRP A 7 -14.86 24.77 -20.52
N HIS A 8 -14.23 25.94 -20.44
CA HIS A 8 -12.84 26.15 -20.85
C HIS A 8 -11.88 25.32 -20.00
N TRP A 9 -12.06 25.30 -18.68
CA TRP A 9 -11.24 24.51 -17.76
C TRP A 9 -11.37 23.00 -18.01
N LEU A 10 -12.57 22.51 -18.35
CA LEU A 10 -12.76 21.11 -18.76
C LEU A 10 -11.97 20.77 -20.04
N ILE A 11 -12.01 21.65 -21.04
CA ILE A 11 -11.28 21.46 -22.31
C ILE A 11 -9.77 21.45 -22.07
N VAL A 12 -9.26 22.39 -21.28
CA VAL A 12 -7.82 22.46 -20.95
C VAL A 12 -7.37 21.20 -20.21
N LEU A 13 -8.17 20.72 -19.24
CA LEU A 13 -7.87 19.49 -18.51
C LEU A 13 -7.83 18.27 -19.43
N ALA A 14 -8.77 18.18 -20.37
CA ALA A 14 -8.81 17.11 -21.37
C ALA A 14 -7.56 17.11 -22.27
N VAL A 15 -7.11 18.28 -22.74
CA VAL A 15 -5.89 18.40 -23.56
C VAL A 15 -4.65 17.96 -22.78
N ILE A 16 -4.51 18.38 -21.52
CA ILE A 16 -3.39 17.97 -20.66
C ILE A 16 -3.41 16.44 -20.44
N LEU A 17 -4.58 15.85 -20.19
CA LEU A 17 -4.74 14.40 -20.06
C LEU A 17 -4.35 13.65 -21.34
N ILE A 18 -4.63 14.20 -22.52
CA ILE A 18 -4.24 13.59 -23.81
C ILE A 18 -2.72 13.64 -24.00
N ILE A 19 -2.08 14.77 -23.69
CA ILE A 19 -0.62 14.95 -23.86
C ILE A 19 0.16 14.10 -22.84
N PHE A 20 -0.28 14.09 -21.58
CA PHE A 20 0.38 13.33 -20.52
C PHE A 20 -0.03 11.84 -20.50
N GLY A 21 -1.20 11.51 -21.06
CA GLY A 21 -1.80 10.19 -21.03
C GLY A 21 -2.39 9.81 -19.66
N ALA A 22 -3.38 8.90 -19.68
CA ALA A 22 -4.07 8.43 -18.46
C ALA A 22 -3.18 7.67 -17.46
N GLY A 23 -1.97 7.24 -17.85
CA GLY A 23 -1.06 6.50 -16.97
C GLY A 23 -0.14 7.37 -16.10
N LYS A 24 0.18 8.60 -16.53
CA LYS A 24 1.13 9.47 -15.82
C LYS A 24 0.44 10.33 -14.76
N LEU A 25 -0.77 10.82 -15.05
CA LEU A 25 -1.51 11.69 -14.14
C LEU A 25 -1.84 11.01 -12.79
N PRO A 26 -2.37 9.77 -12.74
CA PRO A 26 -2.71 9.12 -11.46
C PRO A 26 -1.48 8.79 -10.62
N ARG A 27 -0.34 8.48 -11.26
CA ARG A 27 0.91 8.17 -10.55
C ARG A 27 1.47 9.41 -9.85
N VAL A 28 1.58 10.52 -10.59
CA VAL A 28 2.07 11.79 -10.05
C VAL A 28 1.09 12.37 -9.04
N MET A 29 -0.21 12.35 -9.34
CA MET A 29 -1.24 12.81 -8.39
C MET A 29 -1.30 11.94 -7.13
N GLY A 30 -1.03 10.64 -7.22
CA GLY A 30 -0.93 9.76 -6.06
C GLY A 30 0.21 10.14 -5.11
N ASP A 31 1.38 10.46 -5.64
CA ASP A 31 2.54 10.87 -4.82
C ASP A 31 2.33 12.27 -4.22
N VAL A 32 1.77 13.21 -4.98
CA VAL A 32 1.39 14.55 -4.49
C VAL A 32 0.28 14.46 -3.42
N ALA A 33 -0.75 13.64 -3.64
CA ALA A 33 -1.84 13.45 -2.69
C ALA A 33 -1.36 12.82 -1.37
N LYS A 34 -0.43 11.87 -1.41
CA LYS A 34 0.20 11.30 -0.20
C LYS A 34 0.98 12.37 0.57
N GLY A 35 1.76 13.21 -0.11
CA GLY A 35 2.48 14.32 0.53
C GLY A 35 1.53 15.30 1.24
N ILE A 36 0.45 15.72 0.55
CA ILE A 36 -0.56 16.62 1.12
C ILE A 36 -1.34 15.95 2.26
N LYS A 37 -1.66 14.64 2.15
CA LYS A 37 -2.34 13.89 3.20
C LYS A 37 -1.49 13.79 4.46
N ASN A 38 -0.19 13.48 4.33
CA ASN A 38 0.74 13.42 5.45
C ASN A 38 0.94 14.80 6.09
N PHE A 39 1.02 15.85 5.29
CA PHE A 39 1.09 17.23 5.78
C PHE A 39 -0.17 17.60 6.59
N LYS A 40 -1.35 17.28 6.06
CA LYS A 40 -2.62 17.57 6.74
C LYS A 40 -2.87 16.67 7.95
N GLN A 41 -2.35 15.45 7.95
CA GLN A 41 -2.40 14.55 9.10
C GLN A 41 -1.46 15.05 10.20
N GLY A 42 -0.22 15.43 9.88
CA GLY A 42 0.71 16.03 10.84
C GLY A 42 0.15 17.30 11.48
N MET A 43 -0.45 18.19 10.68
CA MET A 43 -1.11 19.39 11.22
C MET A 43 -2.34 19.10 12.09
N LYS A 44 -3.00 17.96 11.89
CA LYS A 44 -4.16 17.53 12.70
C LYS A 44 -3.74 16.79 13.97
N ASP A 45 -2.60 16.11 13.94
CA ASP A 45 -2.02 15.39 15.07
C ASP A 45 -1.56 16.36 16.17
N GLU A 46 -1.09 17.56 15.78
CA GLU A 46 -0.80 18.66 16.72
C GLU A 46 -2.03 19.19 17.48
N ASP A 47 -3.25 18.94 16.97
CA ASP A 47 -4.53 19.36 17.58
C ASP A 47 -5.29 18.19 18.25
N LYS A 48 -4.90 16.93 18.03
CA LYS A 48 -5.58 15.74 18.57
C LYS A 48 -4.59 14.60 18.85
N PRO A 49 -4.38 14.21 20.11
CA PRO A 49 -3.63 12.99 20.41
C PRO A 49 -4.42 11.76 19.95
N ASP A 50 -3.74 10.93 19.15
CA ASP A 50 -4.04 9.53 18.87
C ASP A 50 -5.33 9.20 18.11
N GLU A 51 -5.26 9.22 16.77
CA GLU A 51 -5.94 8.18 15.97
C GLU A 51 -5.20 7.91 14.67
N ILE A 52 -4.18 7.05 14.73
CA ILE A 52 -3.58 6.43 13.55
C ILE A 52 -4.59 5.42 13.01
N THR A 53 -5.45 5.83 12.07
CA THR A 53 -6.18 4.89 11.22
C THR A 53 -5.18 4.08 10.43
N HIS A 54 -4.98 2.84 10.85
CA HIS A 54 -4.26 1.80 10.15
C HIS A 54 -5.15 1.27 9.01
N PRO A 55 -4.90 1.55 7.71
CA PRO A 55 -5.49 0.73 6.68
C PRO A 55 -4.67 -0.57 6.63
N GLU A 56 -4.94 -1.50 7.53
CA GLU A 56 -4.61 -2.90 7.29
C GLU A 56 -5.58 -3.38 6.20
N PRO A 57 -5.12 -3.74 4.99
CA PRO A 57 -5.86 -4.72 4.24
C PRO A 57 -5.69 -6.01 5.04
N VAL A 58 -6.70 -6.34 5.83
CA VAL A 58 -6.87 -7.68 6.42
C VAL A 58 -7.09 -8.69 5.30
N ALA A 59 -6.04 -8.95 4.53
CA ALA A 59 -5.89 -10.10 3.70
C ALA A 59 -5.58 -11.28 4.64
N SER A 60 -6.66 -11.93 5.07
CA SER A 60 -6.73 -13.37 5.27
C SER A 60 -5.56 -14.00 6.05
N ARG A 61 -5.58 -13.86 7.38
CA ARG A 61 -4.88 -14.82 8.26
C ARG A 61 -5.86 -15.96 8.59
N PRO A 62 -5.76 -17.16 8.00
CA PRO A 62 -6.32 -18.34 8.64
C PRO A 62 -5.55 -18.54 9.95
N ILE A 63 -6.26 -18.37 11.05
CA ILE A 63 -5.87 -18.84 12.38
C ILE A 63 -5.62 -20.36 12.31
N ASN A 64 -4.36 -20.76 12.13
CA ASN A 64 -3.91 -22.11 12.43
C ASN A 64 -3.21 -22.08 13.79
N PRO A 65 -3.85 -22.54 14.88
CA PRO A 65 -3.15 -22.70 16.15
C PRO A 65 -2.15 -23.85 15.99
N ALA A 66 -0.86 -23.53 16.04
CA ALA A 66 0.20 -24.52 16.14
C ALA A 66 0.10 -25.23 17.50
N PRO A 67 0.02 -26.56 17.56
CA PRO A 67 0.64 -27.29 18.65
C PRO A 67 2.11 -27.53 18.30
N ALA A 68 2.97 -27.15 19.24
CA ALA A 68 4.38 -27.44 19.23
C ALA A 68 4.66 -28.96 19.24
N ASN A 69 5.78 -29.33 18.62
CA ASN A 69 6.50 -30.60 18.75
C ASN A 69 5.79 -31.89 18.33
N ALA A 70 6.03 -32.29 17.08
CA ALA A 70 6.39 -33.68 16.75
C ALA A 70 7.21 -33.70 15.45
N THR A 71 8.53 -33.72 15.62
CA THR A 71 9.45 -34.60 14.88
C THR A 71 9.35 -34.60 13.35
N ALA A 72 10.10 -33.70 12.71
CA ALA A 72 10.59 -33.93 11.34
C ALA A 72 12.08 -33.60 11.31
N GLU A 73 12.90 -34.48 11.88
CA GLU A 73 14.34 -34.49 11.61
C GLU A 73 14.69 -35.73 10.78
N SER A 74 15.03 -35.42 9.53
CA SER A 74 16.10 -36.04 8.76
C SER A 74 15.98 -37.54 8.44
N THR A 75 15.41 -37.77 7.25
CA THR A 75 15.95 -38.71 6.25
C THR A 75 17.44 -38.98 6.47
N GLN A 76 17.76 -40.22 6.82
CA GLN A 76 19.11 -40.73 6.97
C GLN A 76 19.48 -41.44 5.65
N PRO A 77 20.39 -40.88 4.82
CA PRO A 77 20.98 -41.58 3.69
C PRO A 77 22.33 -42.17 4.11
N GLY A 78 22.42 -43.50 4.18
CA GLY A 78 23.65 -44.24 3.92
C GLY A 78 24.76 -44.25 5.00
N ALA A 79 25.37 -45.43 5.09
CA ALA A 79 26.71 -45.70 5.63
C ALA A 79 26.91 -45.66 7.15
N ALA A 80 26.78 -46.82 7.81
CA ALA A 80 27.82 -47.40 8.68
C ALA A 80 27.27 -48.66 9.39
N GLN A 81 27.27 -49.78 8.68
CA GLN A 81 27.19 -51.11 9.29
C GLN A 81 28.60 -51.49 9.75
N LYS A 82 28.87 -51.43 11.06
CA LYS A 82 30.02 -52.09 11.67
C LYS A 82 29.82 -52.28 13.18
N VAL A 83 30.26 -53.46 13.65
CA VAL A 83 30.58 -53.86 15.02
C VAL A 83 29.42 -54.06 16.01
N SER A 84 28.90 -55.29 16.07
CA SER A 84 29.28 -56.30 17.08
C SER A 84 28.54 -57.61 16.84
#